data_AF-A0A074Z1D2-F1
#
_entry.id   AF-A0A074Z1D2-F1
#
_cell.length_a   1.000
_cell.length_b   1.000
_cell.length_c   1.000
_cell.angle_alpha   90.00
_cell.angle_beta   90.00
_cell.angle_gamma   90.00
#
_symmetry.space_group_name_H-M   'P 1'
#
loop_
_entity.id
_entity.type
_entity.pdbx_description
1 polymer ?
#
loop_
_entity_poly.entity_id
_entity_poly.type
_entity_poly.pdbx_seq_one_letter_code
_entity_poly.pdbx_strand_id
1 'polypeptide(L)'
;MRFLCLHGMGTNSAIFAVQLGPVLSRLEDAGHEFTFVDGLMECNSTEEIRSVFPGPYLCYYNSPTSELVAAAFEYVHEIIEEEGPFDGVIGFSQGAALAASMLLQSAKQHKKPLFELAIFAGASLPFDIDDESGLDEFYASMRGTKIWDNMFDGDDAIDGPLGYPRHFDPDRKPLLARYHPDKAKKMHM
;
A
#
# COMPACT_ATOMS: atom_id res chain seq x y z
N MET A 1 8.10 2.93 -20.62
CA MET A 1 6.92 3.16 -19.74
C MET A 1 7.42 3.64 -18.39
N ARG A 2 6.71 4.57 -17.77
CA ARG A 2 6.96 5.06 -16.41
C ARG A 2 6.05 4.32 -15.44
N PHE A 3 6.64 3.61 -14.49
CA PHE A 3 5.94 2.79 -13.51
C PHE A 3 5.93 3.45 -12.13
N LEU A 4 4.74 3.58 -11.54
CA LEU A 4 4.59 3.83 -10.11
C LEU A 4 4.77 2.51 -9.34
N CYS A 5 5.65 2.46 -8.35
CA CYS A 5 6.00 1.25 -7.62
C CYS A 5 5.57 1.34 -6.15
N LEU A 6 4.65 0.46 -5.73
CA LEU A 6 4.07 0.42 -4.39
C LEU A 6 4.56 -0.80 -3.60
N HIS A 7 5.22 -0.56 -2.46
CA HIS A 7 5.86 -1.60 -1.64
C HIS A 7 4.87 -2.41 -0.78
N GLY A 8 5.34 -3.49 -0.18
CA GLY A 8 4.55 -4.28 0.77
C GLY A 8 4.57 -3.70 2.18
N MET A 9 3.58 -4.02 3.01
CA MET A 9 3.58 -3.66 4.44
C MET A 9 4.86 -4.17 5.11
N GLY A 10 5.43 -3.38 6.03
CA GLY A 10 6.64 -3.76 6.74
C GLY A 10 7.92 -3.63 5.89
N THR A 11 7.86 -2.91 4.76
CA THR A 11 9.03 -2.61 3.92
C THR A 11 9.06 -1.12 3.60
N ASN A 12 9.84 -0.69 2.62
CA ASN A 12 9.83 0.68 2.12
C ASN A 12 10.24 0.67 0.64
N SER A 13 10.21 1.84 0.01
CA SER A 13 10.60 2.07 -1.39
C SER A 13 11.99 1.50 -1.73
N ALA A 14 12.98 1.74 -0.88
CA ALA A 14 14.36 1.27 -1.08
C ALA A 14 14.46 -0.27 -1.00
N ILE A 15 13.82 -0.89 0.00
CA ILE A 15 13.76 -2.35 0.14
C ILE A 15 13.07 -2.95 -1.08
N PHE A 16 11.95 -2.36 -1.52
CA PHE A 16 11.21 -2.86 -2.68
C PHE A 16 12.01 -2.75 -3.98
N ALA A 17 12.75 -1.65 -4.17
CA ALA A 17 13.66 -1.49 -5.30
C ALA A 17 14.75 -2.58 -5.32
N VAL A 18 15.34 -2.92 -4.17
CA VAL A 18 16.30 -4.02 -4.06
C VAL A 18 15.64 -5.37 -4.38
N GLN A 19 14.45 -5.64 -3.83
CA GLN A 19 13.71 -6.88 -4.09
C GLN A 19 13.34 -7.06 -5.57
N LEU A 20 13.03 -5.97 -6.27
CA LEU A 20 12.75 -5.97 -7.71
C LEU A 20 14.01 -5.92 -8.58
N GLY A 21 15.19 -5.67 -8.01
CA GLY A 21 16.45 -5.45 -8.72
C GLY A 21 16.74 -6.40 -9.90
N PRO A 22 16.56 -7.74 -9.75
CA PRO A 22 16.78 -8.68 -10.85
C PRO A 22 15.88 -8.44 -12.08
N VAL A 23 14.69 -7.88 -11.88
CA VAL A 23 13.72 -7.52 -12.93
C VAL A 23 13.98 -6.11 -13.44
N LEU A 24 14.28 -5.16 -12.55
CA LEU A 24 14.49 -3.75 -12.91
C LEU A 24 15.59 -3.59 -13.93
N SER A 25 16.76 -4.21 -13.72
CA SER A 25 17.89 -4.08 -14.65
C SER A 25 17.53 -4.40 -16.10
N ARG A 26 16.66 -5.41 -16.32
CA ARG A 26 16.24 -5.80 -17.68
C ARG A 26 15.24 -4.82 -18.29
N LEU A 27 14.40 -4.21 -17.47
CA LEU A 27 13.39 -3.26 -17.93
C LEU A 27 13.98 -1.86 -18.12
N GLU A 28 14.92 -1.46 -17.28
CA GLU A 28 15.68 -0.21 -17.43
C GLU A 28 16.48 -0.21 -18.74
N ASP A 29 17.15 -1.33 -19.08
CA ASP A 29 17.84 -1.52 -20.37
C ASP A 29 16.89 -1.34 -21.58
N ALA A 30 15.61 -1.61 -21.39
CA ALA A 30 14.56 -1.42 -22.41
C ALA A 30 13.91 -0.03 -22.38
N GLY A 31 14.41 0.90 -21.55
CA GLY A 31 13.92 2.28 -21.46
C GLY A 31 12.68 2.45 -20.59
N HIS A 32 12.45 1.56 -19.62
CA HIS A 32 11.41 1.74 -18.61
C HIS A 32 11.95 2.48 -17.38
N GLU A 33 11.12 3.32 -16.77
CA GLU A 33 11.45 4.12 -15.58
C GLU A 33 10.58 3.70 -14.41
N PHE A 34 11.11 3.80 -13.19
CA PHE A 34 10.45 3.33 -11.97
C PHE A 34 10.49 4.41 -10.88
N THR A 35 9.32 4.78 -10.36
CA THR A 35 9.17 5.70 -9.23
C THR A 35 8.66 4.93 -8.04
N PHE A 36 9.52 4.71 -7.04
CA PHE A 36 9.17 4.02 -5.81
C PHE A 36 8.72 5.02 -4.76
N VAL A 37 7.59 4.75 -4.11
CA VAL A 37 7.01 5.65 -3.11
C VAL A 37 6.80 4.96 -1.78
N ASP A 38 7.21 5.63 -0.71
CA ASP A 38 7.03 5.16 0.66
C ASP A 38 5.59 5.32 1.13
N GLY A 39 5.10 4.35 1.91
CA GLY A 39 3.96 4.55 2.78
C GLY A 39 4.30 5.55 3.89
N LEU A 40 3.30 6.23 4.42
CA LEU A 40 3.52 7.30 5.41
C LEU A 40 3.38 6.82 6.87
N MET A 41 3.06 5.54 7.10
CA MET A 41 2.85 4.99 8.45
C MET A 41 3.97 4.01 8.81
N GLU A 42 4.58 4.17 9.98
CA GLU A 42 5.48 3.17 10.54
C GLU A 42 4.71 1.91 10.98
N CYS A 43 5.30 0.74 10.76
CA CYS A 43 4.75 -0.56 11.17
C CYS A 43 5.90 -1.55 11.47
N ASN A 44 5.62 -2.75 12.01
CA ASN A 44 6.67 -3.76 12.14
C ASN A 44 6.88 -4.49 10.81
N SER A 45 8.00 -5.19 10.75
CA SER A 45 8.36 -6.06 9.63
C SER A 45 8.60 -7.49 10.11
N THR A 46 8.60 -8.44 9.19
CA THR A 46 8.92 -9.83 9.54
C THR A 46 10.38 -9.97 9.96
N GLU A 47 10.71 -11.03 10.70
CA GLU A 47 12.10 -11.32 11.06
C GLU A 47 13.00 -11.49 9.83
N GLU A 48 12.48 -12.12 8.76
CA GLU A 48 13.23 -12.33 7.53
C GLU A 48 13.64 -11.01 6.88
N ILE A 49 12.76 -10.01 6.84
CA ILE A 49 13.10 -8.68 6.34
C ILE A 49 14.05 -7.96 7.29
N ARG A 50 13.77 -7.97 8.61
CA ARG A 50 14.60 -7.31 9.64
C ARG A 50 16.03 -7.83 9.68
N SER A 51 16.22 -9.12 9.39
CA SER A 51 17.54 -9.77 9.38
C SER A 51 18.44 -9.32 8.22
N VAL A 52 17.86 -8.73 7.16
CA VAL A 52 18.58 -8.33 5.94
C VAL A 52 18.57 -6.82 5.74
N PHE A 53 17.44 -6.16 6.01
CA PHE A 53 17.22 -4.76 5.71
C PHE A 53 16.98 -3.94 6.97
N PRO A 54 17.76 -2.87 7.21
CA PRO A 54 17.42 -1.91 8.25
C PRO A 54 16.11 -1.19 7.89
N GLY A 55 15.38 -0.76 8.92
CA GLY A 55 14.22 0.11 8.75
C GLY A 55 14.58 1.53 8.25
N PRO A 56 13.60 2.45 8.19
CA PRO A 56 12.24 2.31 8.72
C PRO A 56 11.38 1.32 7.93
N TYR A 57 10.40 0.72 8.59
CA TYR A 57 9.42 -0.16 7.96
C TYR A 57 8.08 0.54 7.91
N LEU A 58 7.49 0.59 6.73
CA LEU A 58 6.39 1.46 6.40
C LEU A 58 5.23 0.66 5.81
N CYS A 59 4.04 1.25 5.87
CA CYS A 59 2.82 0.76 5.24
C CYS A 59 1.96 1.94 4.77
N TYR A 60 1.09 1.68 3.79
CA TYR A 60 0.11 2.67 3.31
C TYR A 60 -1.09 2.79 4.25
N TYR A 61 -1.45 1.68 4.91
CA TYR A 61 -2.45 1.60 5.97
C TYR A 61 -2.04 0.47 6.92
N ASN A 62 -2.14 0.69 8.24
CA ASN A 62 -1.83 -0.35 9.22
C ASN A 62 -3.02 -1.29 9.51
N SER A 63 -4.23 -0.79 9.28
CA SER A 63 -5.48 -1.56 9.32
C SER A 63 -6.31 -1.21 8.09
N PRO A 64 -6.94 -2.17 7.41
CA PRO A 64 -7.71 -1.91 6.19
C PRO A 64 -9.12 -1.37 6.49
N THR A 65 -9.23 -0.32 7.31
CA THR A 65 -10.53 0.38 7.49
C THR A 65 -10.82 1.24 6.27
N SER A 66 -12.10 1.50 5.99
CA SER A 66 -12.50 2.33 4.85
C SER A 66 -11.84 3.71 4.86
N GLU A 67 -11.68 4.33 6.04
CA GLU A 67 -11.02 5.63 6.19
C GLU A 67 -9.53 5.58 5.85
N LEU A 68 -8.81 4.56 6.36
CA LEU A 68 -7.37 4.43 6.13
C LEU A 68 -7.07 4.05 4.68
N VAL A 69 -7.88 3.18 4.07
CA VAL A 69 -7.75 2.81 2.66
C VAL A 69 -8.07 4.00 1.76
N ALA A 70 -9.14 4.76 2.05
CA ALA A 70 -9.47 5.98 1.30
C ALA A 70 -8.36 7.03 1.40
N ALA A 71 -7.79 7.24 2.58
CA ALA A 71 -6.68 8.17 2.77
C ALA A 71 -5.40 7.70 2.05
N ALA A 72 -5.15 6.39 1.95
CA ALA A 72 -4.09 5.84 1.10
C ALA A 72 -4.36 6.06 -0.40
N PHE A 73 -5.62 5.98 -0.86
CA PHE A 73 -5.97 6.31 -2.24
C PHE A 73 -5.69 7.77 -2.55
N GLU A 74 -6.13 8.68 -1.67
CA GLU A 74 -5.88 10.12 -1.81
C GLU A 74 -4.38 10.40 -1.91
N TYR A 75 -3.59 9.84 -1.01
CA TYR A 75 -2.12 9.97 -1.04
C TYR A 75 -1.50 9.52 -2.38
N VAL A 76 -1.88 8.35 -2.89
CA VAL A 76 -1.34 7.84 -4.15
C VAL A 76 -1.85 8.67 -5.34
N HIS A 77 -3.09 9.16 -5.29
CA HIS A 77 -3.61 10.08 -6.30
C HIS A 77 -2.83 11.39 -6.35
N GLU A 78 -2.46 11.97 -5.20
CA GLU A 78 -1.62 13.17 -5.17
C GLU A 78 -0.27 12.94 -5.86
N ILE A 79 0.35 11.77 -5.66
CA ILE A 79 1.60 11.41 -6.34
C ILE A 79 1.38 11.31 -7.86
N ILE A 80 0.30 10.66 -8.30
CA ILE A 80 -0.03 10.55 -9.73
C ILE A 80 -0.21 11.94 -10.36
N GLU A 81 -0.85 12.87 -9.64
CA GLU A 81 -1.04 14.25 -10.10
C GLU A 81 0.25 15.08 -10.13
N GLU A 82 1.14 14.90 -9.15
CA GLU A 82 2.35 15.69 -8.99
C GLU A 82 3.53 15.19 -9.85
N GLU A 83 3.68 13.88 -10.01
CA GLU A 83 4.86 13.24 -10.62
C GLU A 83 4.55 12.45 -11.91
N GLY A 84 3.26 12.30 -12.21
CA GLY A 84 2.80 11.65 -13.43
C GLY A 84 3.15 12.42 -14.71
N PRO A 85 2.71 11.92 -15.87
CA PRO A 85 1.91 10.72 -16.04
C PRO A 85 2.73 9.45 -15.78
N PHE A 86 2.07 8.44 -15.20
CA PHE A 86 2.56 7.07 -15.09
C PHE A 86 1.80 6.20 -16.08
N ASP A 87 2.52 5.41 -16.88
CA ASP A 87 1.90 4.49 -17.83
C ASP A 87 1.47 3.19 -17.15
N GLY A 88 2.14 2.82 -16.06
CA GLY A 88 1.90 1.57 -15.36
C GLY A 88 2.04 1.66 -13.84
N VAL A 89 1.53 0.64 -13.15
CA VAL A 89 1.74 0.44 -11.71
C VAL A 89 2.31 -0.95 -11.43
N ILE A 90 3.26 -1.03 -10.50
CA ILE A 90 3.81 -2.27 -9.97
C ILE A 90 3.56 -2.28 -8.46
N GLY A 91 2.79 -3.24 -7.98
CA GLY A 91 2.52 -3.39 -6.55
C GLY A 91 3.04 -4.72 -6.02
N PHE A 92 3.49 -4.72 -4.76
CA PHE A 92 3.77 -5.94 -4.00
C PHE A 92 2.91 -6.02 -2.74
N SER A 93 2.32 -7.19 -2.47
CA SER A 93 1.52 -7.46 -1.26
C SER A 93 0.48 -6.36 -0.97
N GLN A 94 0.63 -5.59 0.10
CA GLN A 94 -0.23 -4.45 0.42
C GLN A 94 -0.29 -3.42 -0.72
N GLY A 95 0.84 -3.07 -1.33
CA GLY A 95 0.89 -2.13 -2.45
C GLY A 95 0.17 -2.66 -3.69
N ALA A 96 0.17 -3.97 -3.93
CA ALA A 96 -0.63 -4.58 -4.99
C ALA A 96 -2.13 -4.51 -4.70
N ALA A 97 -2.54 -4.81 -3.46
CA ALA A 97 -3.93 -4.68 -3.05
C ALA A 97 -4.39 -3.23 -3.19
N LEU A 98 -3.59 -2.25 -2.73
CA LEU A 98 -3.87 -0.82 -2.87
C LEU A 98 -4.07 -0.44 -4.34
N ALA A 99 -3.13 -0.77 -5.23
CA ALA A 99 -3.23 -0.48 -6.66
C ALA A 99 -4.48 -1.11 -7.30
N ALA A 100 -4.76 -2.38 -7.01
CA ALA A 100 -5.94 -3.07 -7.53
C ALA A 100 -7.25 -2.44 -7.04
N SER A 101 -7.30 -2.03 -5.77
CA SER A 101 -8.45 -1.35 -5.16
C SER A 101 -8.70 0.03 -5.80
N MET A 102 -7.64 0.80 -6.05
CA MET A 102 -7.75 2.08 -6.78
C MET A 102 -8.24 1.92 -8.21
N LEU A 103 -7.78 0.88 -8.93
CA LEU A 103 -8.24 0.58 -10.28
C LEU A 103 -9.72 0.18 -10.30
N LEU A 104 -10.17 -0.62 -9.34
CA LEU A 104 -11.59 -0.95 -9.16
C LEU A 104 -12.42 0.32 -8.93
N GLN A 105 -11.97 1.18 -8.03
CA GLN A 105 -12.66 2.44 -7.72
C GLN A 105 -12.75 3.36 -8.94
N SER A 106 -11.66 3.50 -9.70
CA SER A 106 -11.64 4.27 -10.94
C SER A 106 -12.61 3.71 -11.99
N ALA A 107 -12.71 2.38 -12.10
CA ALA A 107 -13.62 1.71 -13.03
C ALA A 107 -15.10 1.92 -12.65
N LYS A 108 -15.44 1.83 -11.36
CA LYS A 108 -16.80 2.11 -10.84
C LYS A 108 -17.24 3.55 -11.14
N GLN A 109 -16.32 4.50 -11.08
CA GLN A 109 -16.58 5.91 -11.37
C GLN A 109 -16.60 6.23 -12.88
N HIS A 110 -16.54 5.23 -13.75
CA HIS A 110 -16.47 5.37 -15.22
C HIS A 110 -15.37 6.35 -15.69
N LYS A 111 -14.28 6.43 -14.92
CA LYS A 111 -13.11 7.24 -15.29
C LYS A 111 -12.27 6.50 -16.33
N LYS A 112 -11.43 7.24 -17.05
CA LYS A 112 -10.37 6.62 -17.86
C LYS A 112 -9.48 5.76 -16.95
N PRO A 113 -8.91 4.65 -17.44
CA PRO A 113 -7.97 3.84 -16.65
C PRO A 113 -6.83 4.71 -16.12
N LEU A 114 -6.47 4.52 -14.83
CA LEU A 114 -5.36 5.24 -14.20
C LEU A 114 -4.01 4.88 -14.82
N PHE A 115 -3.89 3.64 -15.31
CA PHE A 115 -2.68 3.07 -15.89
C PHE A 115 -3.05 2.20 -17.09
N GLU A 116 -2.15 2.08 -18.07
CA GLU A 116 -2.28 1.18 -19.22
C GLU A 116 -1.91 -0.27 -18.86
N LEU A 117 -1.05 -0.45 -17.84
CA LEU A 117 -0.59 -1.75 -17.36
C LEU A 117 -0.51 -1.78 -15.83
N ALA A 118 -0.97 -2.87 -15.22
CA ALA A 118 -0.81 -3.12 -13.79
C ALA A 118 -0.13 -4.49 -13.57
N ILE A 119 0.90 -4.51 -12.73
CA ILE A 119 1.64 -5.71 -12.34
C ILE A 119 1.45 -5.91 -10.83
N PHE A 120 0.85 -7.04 -10.44
CA PHE A 120 0.60 -7.39 -9.04
C PHE A 120 1.43 -8.60 -8.64
N ALA A 121 2.32 -8.43 -7.67
CA ALA A 121 3.12 -9.49 -7.10
C ALA A 121 2.65 -9.82 -5.68
N GLY A 122 2.23 -11.06 -5.43
CA GLY A 122 1.90 -11.54 -4.08
C GLY A 122 0.82 -10.72 -3.36
N ALA A 123 -0.16 -10.19 -4.10
CA ALA A 123 -1.19 -9.29 -3.57
C ALA A 123 -1.96 -9.89 -2.40
N SER A 124 -2.24 -9.07 -1.38
CA SER A 124 -3.33 -9.36 -0.44
C SER A 124 -4.69 -9.09 -1.10
N LEU A 125 -5.78 -9.32 -0.38
CA LEU A 125 -7.13 -9.02 -0.89
C LEU A 125 -7.26 -7.53 -1.21
N PRO A 126 -7.73 -7.15 -2.42
CA PRO A 126 -8.12 -5.77 -2.70
C PRO A 126 -9.44 -5.43 -2.00
N PHE A 127 -9.68 -4.14 -1.82
CA PHE A 127 -10.81 -3.57 -1.10
C PHE A 127 -11.73 -2.79 -2.05
N ASP A 128 -13.03 -2.89 -1.83
CA ASP A 128 -14.01 -1.98 -2.41
C ASP A 128 -14.50 -1.03 -1.30
N ILE A 129 -14.13 0.24 -1.38
CA ILE A 129 -14.46 1.24 -0.35
C ILE A 129 -15.92 1.70 -0.40
N ASP A 130 -16.65 1.43 -1.49
CA ASP A 130 -18.10 1.69 -1.58
C ASP A 130 -18.92 0.40 -1.44
N ASP A 131 -18.36 -0.68 -0.90
CA ASP A 131 -19.14 -1.89 -0.63
C ASP A 131 -20.15 -1.64 0.51
N GLU A 132 -21.37 -1.27 0.12
CA GLU A 132 -22.51 -1.05 1.02
C GLU A 132 -23.02 -2.34 1.68
N SER A 133 -22.49 -3.52 1.31
CA SER A 133 -22.88 -4.79 1.94
C SER A 133 -22.59 -4.82 3.44
N GLY A 134 -21.74 -3.90 3.93
CA GLY A 134 -21.49 -3.70 5.36
C GLY A 134 -20.87 -4.93 6.03
N LEU A 135 -20.21 -5.79 5.24
CA LEU A 135 -19.42 -6.86 5.79
C LEU A 135 -18.15 -6.24 6.39
N ASP A 136 -18.21 -5.94 7.68
CA ASP A 136 -17.05 -5.59 8.50
C ASP A 136 -15.97 -6.70 8.47
N GLU A 137 -16.31 -7.89 7.96
CA GLU A 137 -15.47 -9.08 7.91
C GLU A 137 -15.55 -9.80 6.55
N PHE A 138 -14.39 -10.02 5.93
CA PHE A 138 -14.23 -11.04 4.90
C PHE A 138 -13.68 -12.33 5.51
N TYR A 139 -14.40 -13.44 5.34
CA TYR A 139 -13.92 -14.77 5.74
C TYR A 139 -12.90 -15.29 4.73
N ALA A 140 -11.61 -15.04 4.97
CA ALA A 140 -10.54 -15.75 4.28
C ALA A 140 -10.23 -17.06 5.03
N SER A 141 -10.80 -18.19 4.57
CA SER A 141 -10.38 -19.50 5.10
C SER A 141 -8.98 -19.84 4.54
N MET A 142 -7.93 -19.56 5.29
CA MET A 142 -6.61 -20.12 5.01
C MET A 142 -6.59 -21.58 5.48
N ARG A 143 -6.42 -22.53 4.54
CA ARG A 143 -6.06 -23.91 4.90
C ARG A 143 -4.57 -23.95 5.23
N GLY A 144 -4.18 -23.60 6.46
CA GLY A 144 -2.79 -23.68 6.93
C GLY A 144 -2.56 -23.09 8.33
N THR A 145 -1.49 -23.51 9.00
CA THR A 145 -1.20 -23.27 10.43
C THR A 145 -0.23 -22.11 10.70
N LYS A 146 -0.09 -21.12 9.80
CA LYS A 146 0.94 -20.09 9.95
C LYS A 146 0.42 -18.90 10.78
N ILE A 147 0.97 -18.74 11.97
CA ILE A 147 0.76 -17.60 12.87
C ILE A 147 1.60 -16.41 12.36
N TRP A 148 1.02 -15.21 12.29
CA TRP A 148 1.73 -13.97 11.96
C TRP A 148 2.03 -13.22 13.26
N ASP A 149 3.19 -13.49 13.87
CA ASP A 149 3.57 -12.89 15.15
C ASP A 149 3.98 -11.41 15.01
N ASN A 150 3.49 -10.57 15.92
CA ASN A 150 4.08 -9.27 16.30
C ASN A 150 4.25 -8.24 15.18
N MET A 151 3.27 -8.11 14.27
CA MET A 151 3.31 -7.08 13.22
C MET A 151 3.01 -5.65 13.71
N PHE A 152 2.51 -5.51 14.95
CA PHE A 152 2.36 -4.23 15.64
C PHE A 152 2.81 -4.32 17.10
N ASP A 153 3.27 -3.21 17.67
CA ASP A 153 3.74 -3.11 19.05
C ASP A 153 2.54 -3.24 20.01
N GLY A 154 2.47 -4.34 20.77
CA GLY A 154 1.36 -4.67 21.67
C GLY A 154 0.41 -5.78 21.21
N ASP A 155 0.68 -6.43 20.07
CA ASP A 155 -0.08 -7.62 19.65
C ASP A 155 0.39 -8.88 20.41
N ASP A 156 -0.48 -9.50 21.19
CA ASP A 156 -0.26 -10.84 21.74
C ASP A 156 -0.69 -11.90 20.72
N ALA A 157 0.14 -12.93 20.50
CA ALA A 157 -0.23 -14.10 19.71
C ALA A 157 -1.32 -14.91 20.45
N ILE A 158 -2.52 -15.00 19.88
CA ILE A 158 -3.62 -15.80 20.43
C ILE A 158 -3.78 -17.08 19.62
N ASP A 159 -3.79 -18.23 20.28
CA ASP A 159 -4.20 -19.52 19.70
C ASP A 159 -5.72 -19.48 19.38
N GLY A 160 -6.08 -19.01 18.19
CA GLY A 160 -7.46 -18.87 17.75
C GLY A 160 -7.59 -18.54 16.26
N PRO A 161 -8.80 -18.65 15.66
CA PRO A 161 -9.01 -18.27 14.26
C PRO A 161 -8.56 -16.82 14.03
N LEU A 162 -7.68 -16.64 13.03
CA LEU A 162 -7.03 -15.38 12.68
C LEU A 162 -8.05 -14.24 12.50
N GLY A 163 -7.99 -13.24 13.37
CA GLY A 163 -8.83 -12.05 13.34
C GLY A 163 -8.19 -10.88 14.10
N TYR A 164 -7.70 -9.92 13.30
CA TYR A 164 -7.38 -8.50 13.50
C TYR A 164 -6.67 -7.95 14.76
N PRO A 165 -5.83 -6.89 14.60
CA PRO A 165 -5.28 -6.12 15.71
C PRO A 165 -6.40 -5.40 16.47
N ARG A 166 -6.34 -5.46 17.80
CA ARG A 166 -7.23 -4.68 18.67
C ARG A 166 -6.58 -3.33 18.96
N HIS A 167 -7.35 -2.28 18.70
CA HIS A 167 -7.11 -0.86 19.00
C HIS A 167 -6.65 0.00 17.83
N PHE A 168 -7.64 0.36 16.99
CA PHE A 168 -7.66 1.67 16.33
C PHE A 168 -8.16 2.70 17.35
N ASP A 169 -7.41 3.79 17.55
CA ASP A 169 -7.85 4.95 18.33
C ASP A 169 -8.69 5.87 17.39
N PRO A 170 -10.01 5.91 17.54
CA PRO A 170 -10.89 6.68 16.65
C PRO A 170 -10.71 8.20 16.79
N ASP A 171 -10.05 8.69 17.84
CA ASP A 171 -9.83 10.13 18.04
C ASP A 171 -8.61 10.66 17.26
N ARG A 172 -7.78 9.77 16.71
CA ARG A 172 -6.61 10.13 15.90
C ARG A 172 -6.98 10.10 14.42
N LYS A 173 -7.40 11.26 13.88
CA LYS A 173 -7.57 11.42 12.42
C LYS A 173 -6.29 10.96 11.70
N PRO A 174 -6.36 10.00 10.78
CA PRO A 174 -5.19 9.61 10.00
C PRO A 174 -4.81 10.77 9.09
N LEU A 175 -3.73 11.47 9.42
CA LEU A 175 -3.14 12.47 8.54
C LEU A 175 -2.22 11.75 7.56
N LEU A 176 -2.80 11.21 6.49
CA LEU A 176 -2.06 10.80 5.29
C LEU A 176 -2.10 11.97 4.31
N ALA A 177 -1.14 12.88 4.44
CA ALA A 177 -0.95 13.96 3.48
C ALA A 177 0.52 14.05 3.16
N ARG A 178 0.84 14.16 1.86
CA ARG A 178 2.22 14.43 1.44
C ARG A 178 2.56 15.87 1.79
N TYR A 179 3.62 16.10 2.57
CA TYR A 179 4.14 17.46 2.74
C TYR A 179 4.72 17.95 1.41
N HIS A 180 3.95 18.76 0.67
CA HIS A 180 4.41 19.46 -0.51
C HIS A 180 4.66 20.94 -0.18
N PRO A 181 5.91 21.44 -0.21
CA PRO A 181 6.24 22.80 0.23
C PRO A 181 5.50 23.90 -0.54
N ASP A 182 5.06 23.63 -1.78
CA ASP A 182 4.26 24.60 -2.57
C ASP A 182 2.73 24.52 -2.34
N LYS A 183 2.18 23.46 -1.73
CA LYS A 183 0.74 23.41 -1.36
C LYS A 183 0.44 24.36 -0.20
N ALA A 184 1.37 24.51 0.75
CA ALA A 184 1.24 25.44 1.87
C ALA A 184 1.12 26.92 1.44
N LYS A 185 1.63 27.29 0.26
CA LYS A 185 1.53 28.66 -0.27
C LYS A 185 0.15 29.00 -0.84
N LYS A 186 -0.69 28.00 -1.16
CA LYS A 186 -2.02 28.21 -1.76
C LYS A 186 -3.17 28.30 -0.73
N MET A 187 -2.91 28.01 0.55
CA MET A 187 -3.94 28.09 1.61
C MET A 187 -4.13 29.49 2.21
N HIS A 188 -3.48 30.52 1.66
CA HIS A 188 -3.58 31.91 2.12
C HIS A 188 -4.00 32.91 1.04
N MET A 189 -4.70 32.46 -0.01
CA MET A 189 -5.40 33.34 -0.96
C MET A 189 -6.90 33.10 -0.92
#